data_AF-A0A356TRM3-F1
#
_entry.id   AF-A0A356TRM3-F1
#
_cell.length_a   1.000
_cell.length_b   1.000
_cell.length_c   1.000
_cell.angle_alpha   90.00
_cell.angle_beta   90.00
_cell.angle_gamma   90.00
#
_symmetry.space_group_name_H-M   'P 1'
#
loop_
_entity.id
_entity.type
_entity.pdbx_description
1 polymer ?
#
loop_
_entity_poly.entity_id
_entity_poly.type
_entity_poly.pdbx_seq_one_letter_code
_entity_poly.pdbx_strand_id
1 'polypeptide(L)'
;MTDTFHLSHDPWLPCELPDGRLVLRSTREALVQAHELRGLVLDPLESAAVHRHLLAVVHRVVDGPASKEDWVGIWSAGRFDEEAVDAYLDSVRERMDLFHPSEPFAQVRGLAAKGFNVDPIDKLGFERSKWGGARALFQHRTVGYRARMTPAEAARALLAHHAFATGGLVKKPKEPTSATAAPLVRSAVVLVRGATLFETLVLNLLEYDPEDDEPIA
;
A
#
# COMPACT_ATOMS: atom_id res chain seq x y z
N MET A 1 12.92 -8.24 -21.88
CA MET A 1 11.97 -7.18 -21.53
C MET A 1 11.91 -7.16 -20.03
N THR A 2 12.29 -6.05 -19.39
CA THR A 2 12.03 -5.86 -17.96
C THR A 2 10.57 -5.45 -17.85
N ASP A 3 9.75 -6.35 -17.32
CA ASP A 3 8.38 -6.03 -16.98
C ASP A 3 8.41 -4.91 -15.92
N THR A 4 7.78 -3.78 -16.19
CA THR A 4 7.66 -2.63 -15.26
C THR A 4 6.21 -2.52 -14.80
N PHE A 5 5.99 -2.02 -13.58
CA PHE A 5 4.65 -1.71 -13.09
C PHE A 5 4.72 -0.55 -12.10
N HIS A 6 4.31 0.62 -12.56
CA HIS A 6 4.52 1.89 -11.89
C HIS A 6 3.25 2.36 -11.17
N LEU A 7 3.22 2.26 -9.85
CA LEU A 7 2.04 2.53 -9.03
C LEU A 7 1.45 3.93 -9.22
N SER A 8 2.30 4.92 -9.57
CA SER A 8 1.85 6.28 -9.86
C SER A 8 0.88 6.38 -11.04
N HIS A 9 1.05 5.56 -12.09
CA HIS A 9 0.31 5.71 -13.36
C HIS A 9 -0.40 4.43 -13.82
N ASP A 10 0.09 3.26 -13.42
CA ASP A 10 -0.56 1.99 -13.71
C ASP A 10 -1.73 1.75 -12.73
N PRO A 11 -2.92 1.36 -13.21
CA PRO A 11 -4.06 1.13 -12.34
C PRO A 11 -3.84 -0.04 -11.37
N TRP A 12 -3.97 0.21 -10.06
CA TRP A 12 -3.79 -0.79 -9.01
C TRP A 12 -4.75 -0.64 -7.81
N LEU A 13 -5.44 0.50 -7.71
CA LEU A 13 -6.39 0.83 -6.65
C LEU A 13 -7.82 0.57 -7.12
N PRO A 14 -8.51 -0.44 -6.57
CA PRO A 14 -9.94 -0.62 -6.80
C PRO A 14 -10.72 0.45 -6.02
N CYS A 15 -11.45 1.27 -6.74
CA CYS A 15 -12.26 2.36 -6.21
C CYS A 15 -13.73 2.16 -6.59
N GLU A 16 -14.62 2.81 -5.83
CA GLU A 16 -16.05 2.82 -6.09
C GLU A 16 -16.51 4.21 -6.53
N LEU A 17 -17.27 4.30 -7.62
CA LEU A 17 -17.93 5.53 -8.06
C LEU A 17 -19.23 5.76 -7.27
N PRO A 18 -19.84 6.97 -7.32
CA PRO A 18 -21.09 7.27 -6.62
C PRO A 18 -22.26 6.38 -7.07
N ASP A 19 -22.22 5.87 -8.30
CA ASP A 19 -23.25 5.01 -8.90
C ASP A 19 -23.07 3.50 -8.59
N GLY A 20 -22.06 3.11 -7.80
CA GLY A 20 -21.80 1.70 -7.47
C GLY A 20 -20.82 0.99 -8.38
N ARG A 21 -20.42 1.59 -9.51
CA ARG A 21 -19.46 0.94 -10.40
C ARG A 21 -18.07 0.90 -9.78
N LEU A 22 -17.42 -0.25 -9.95
CA LEU A 22 -16.04 -0.47 -9.57
C LEU A 22 -15.13 -0.03 -10.72
N VAL A 23 -14.10 0.74 -10.38
CA VAL A 23 -13.09 1.21 -11.32
C VAL A 23 -11.70 0.99 -10.76
N LEU A 24 -10.73 0.72 -11.62
CA LEU A 24 -9.33 0.65 -11.23
C LEU A 24 -8.69 2.02 -11.49
N ARG A 25 -7.87 2.48 -10.54
CA ARG A 25 -7.17 3.77 -10.60
C ARG A 25 -5.70 3.60 -10.27
N SER A 26 -4.86 4.42 -10.87
CA SER A 26 -3.49 4.61 -10.40
C SER A 26 -3.46 5.50 -9.14
N THR A 27 -2.31 5.64 -8.49
CA THR A 27 -2.19 6.57 -7.34
C THR A 27 -2.52 8.00 -7.76
N ARG A 28 -2.02 8.45 -8.92
CA ARG A 28 -2.31 9.79 -9.44
C ARG A 28 -3.81 9.99 -9.63
N GLU A 29 -4.46 9.10 -10.38
CA GLU A 29 -5.88 9.24 -10.68
C GLU A 29 -6.74 9.17 -9.41
N ALA A 30 -6.40 8.29 -8.46
CA ALA A 30 -7.14 8.15 -7.21
C ALA A 30 -7.06 9.41 -6.34
N LEU A 31 -5.93 10.12 -6.33
CA LEU A 31 -5.77 11.37 -5.57
C LEU A 31 -6.42 12.55 -6.29
N VAL A 32 -6.16 12.74 -7.59
CA VAL A 32 -6.76 13.84 -8.38
C VAL A 32 -8.29 13.74 -8.40
N GLN A 33 -8.83 12.52 -8.54
CA GLN A 33 -10.27 12.26 -8.57
C GLN A 33 -10.84 11.87 -7.20
N ALA A 34 -10.10 12.05 -6.09
CA ALA A 34 -10.52 11.57 -4.77
C ALA A 34 -11.90 12.11 -4.33
N HIS A 35 -12.25 13.31 -4.78
CA HIS A 35 -13.53 13.99 -4.53
C HIS A 35 -14.71 13.41 -5.34
N GLU A 36 -14.43 12.63 -6.38
CA GLU A 36 -15.42 11.96 -7.23
C GLU A 36 -15.62 10.48 -6.84
N LEU A 37 -14.68 9.91 -6.09
CA LEU A 37 -14.69 8.52 -5.66
C LEU A 37 -15.36 8.39 -4.29
N ARG A 38 -16.21 7.38 -4.10
CA ARG A 38 -16.82 7.07 -2.79
C ARG A 38 -15.83 6.43 -1.81
N GLY A 39 -14.75 5.84 -2.31
CA GLY A 39 -13.70 5.22 -1.51
C GLY A 39 -13.03 4.05 -2.21
N LEU A 40 -12.12 3.38 -1.49
CA LEU A 40 -11.45 2.16 -1.91
C LEU A 40 -12.30 0.92 -1.62
N VAL A 41 -12.21 -0.09 -2.48
CA VAL A 41 -12.90 -1.39 -2.34
C VAL A 41 -11.85 -2.49 -2.18
N LEU A 42 -11.44 -2.68 -0.93
CA LEU A 42 -10.33 -3.54 -0.54
C LEU A 42 -10.75 -4.43 0.64
N ASP A 43 -10.03 -5.54 0.84
CA ASP A 43 -10.14 -6.26 2.11
C ASP A 43 -9.67 -5.37 3.28
N PRO A 44 -10.01 -5.70 4.55
CA PRO A 44 -9.69 -4.82 5.67
C PRO A 44 -8.19 -4.53 5.88
N LEU A 45 -7.29 -5.49 5.61
CA LEU A 45 -5.85 -5.30 5.84
C LEU A 45 -5.22 -4.50 4.70
N GLU A 46 -5.59 -4.81 3.45
CA GLU A 46 -5.24 -4.01 2.29
C GLU A 46 -5.78 -2.58 2.44
N SER A 47 -7.04 -2.42 2.87
CA SER A 47 -7.64 -1.10 3.09
C SER A 47 -6.84 -0.28 4.09
N ALA A 48 -6.52 -0.82 5.26
CA ALA A 48 -5.73 -0.10 6.26
C ALA A 48 -4.32 0.28 5.75
N ALA A 49 -3.63 -0.66 5.08
CA ALA A 49 -2.28 -0.43 4.59
C ALA A 49 -2.25 0.57 3.42
N VAL A 50 -3.20 0.46 2.48
CA VAL A 50 -3.28 1.34 1.31
C VAL A 50 -3.71 2.75 1.72
N HIS A 51 -4.68 2.93 2.63
CA HIS A 51 -5.01 4.27 3.13
C HIS A 51 -3.81 4.93 3.80
N ARG A 52 -3.01 4.19 4.58
CA ARG A 52 -1.78 4.72 5.18
C ARG A 52 -0.73 5.10 4.15
N HIS A 53 -0.58 4.29 3.10
CA HIS A 53 0.30 4.64 1.98
C HIS A 53 -0.17 5.92 1.27
N LEU A 54 -1.47 6.02 0.97
CA LEU A 54 -2.04 7.24 0.36
C LEU A 54 -1.90 8.46 1.28
N LEU A 55 -2.10 8.30 2.59
CA LEU A 55 -1.87 9.39 3.56
C LEU A 55 -0.41 9.83 3.57
N ALA A 56 0.55 8.90 3.53
CA ALA A 56 1.97 9.26 3.44
C ALA A 56 2.28 10.05 2.16
N VAL A 57 1.67 9.68 1.03
CA VAL A 57 1.76 10.45 -0.23
C VAL A 57 1.12 11.83 -0.06
N VAL A 58 -0.11 11.90 0.48
CA VAL A 58 -0.84 13.17 0.65
C VAL A 58 -0.10 14.12 1.58
N HIS A 59 0.48 13.66 2.68
CA HIS A 59 1.30 14.48 3.57
C HIS A 59 2.42 15.21 2.83
N ARG A 60 3.05 14.52 1.87
CA ARG A 60 4.12 15.11 1.05
C ARG A 60 3.60 15.95 -0.12
N VAL A 61 2.41 15.66 -0.64
CA VAL A 61 1.74 16.48 -1.67
C VAL A 61 1.32 17.84 -1.12
N VAL A 62 0.78 17.87 0.09
CA VAL A 62 0.31 19.12 0.74
C VAL A 62 1.36 19.78 1.63
N ASP A 63 2.53 19.14 1.77
CA ASP A 63 3.62 19.55 2.65
C ASP A 63 3.16 19.87 4.09
N GLY A 64 2.41 18.94 4.68
CA GLY A 64 1.79 19.13 6.00
C GLY A 64 0.57 18.23 6.23
N PRO A 65 -0.52 18.72 6.84
CA PRO A 65 -0.72 20.08 7.36
C PRO A 65 0.09 20.34 8.64
N ALA A 66 0.65 21.54 8.78
CA ALA A 66 1.41 21.93 9.98
C ALA A 66 0.51 22.51 11.10
N SER A 67 -0.76 22.79 10.78
CA SER A 67 -1.71 23.37 11.72
C SER A 67 -3.16 22.99 11.38
N LYS A 68 -4.06 23.27 12.32
CA LYS A 68 -5.50 23.13 12.08
C LYS A 68 -5.99 24.07 10.98
N GLU A 69 -5.45 25.27 10.90
CA GLU A 69 -5.79 26.26 9.88
C GLU A 69 -5.42 25.76 8.48
N ASP A 70 -4.23 25.14 8.33
CA ASP A 70 -3.81 24.51 7.07
C ASP A 70 -4.73 23.35 6.70
N TRP A 71 -5.06 22.50 7.69
CA TRP A 71 -6.02 21.41 7.51
C TRP A 71 -7.39 21.92 7.04
N VAL A 72 -7.90 23.01 7.63
CA VAL A 72 -9.17 23.65 7.20
C VAL A 72 -9.06 24.18 5.78
N GLY A 73 -7.90 24.73 5.39
CA GLY A 73 -7.62 25.14 4.02
C GLY A 73 -7.73 23.98 3.03
N ILE A 74 -7.07 22.86 3.33
CA ILE A 74 -7.14 21.63 2.54
C ILE A 74 -8.58 21.12 2.46
N TRP A 75 -9.26 20.99 3.60
CA TRP A 75 -10.65 20.53 3.66
C TRP A 75 -11.58 21.40 2.81
N SER A 76 -11.44 22.72 2.90
CA SER A 76 -12.29 23.69 2.20
C SER A 76 -12.06 23.73 0.69
N ALA A 77 -10.87 23.34 0.22
CA ALA A 77 -10.58 23.22 -1.21
C ALA A 77 -11.41 22.12 -1.88
N GLY A 78 -11.84 21.09 -1.13
CA GLY A 78 -12.73 20.03 -1.59
C GLY A 78 -12.09 19.02 -2.55
N ARG A 79 -10.82 19.21 -2.91
CA ARG A 79 -10.01 18.31 -3.75
C ARG A 79 -8.53 18.62 -3.55
N PHE A 80 -7.66 17.67 -3.90
CA PHE A 80 -6.22 17.90 -3.97
C PHE A 80 -5.86 18.66 -5.25
N ASP A 81 -4.80 19.47 -5.17
CA ASP A 81 -4.26 20.18 -6.32
C ASP A 81 -3.54 19.19 -7.26
N GLU A 82 -3.91 19.20 -8.54
CA GLU A 82 -3.39 18.24 -9.53
C GLU A 82 -1.90 18.44 -9.81
N GLU A 83 -1.45 19.71 -9.90
CA GLU A 83 -0.05 20.03 -10.16
C GLU A 83 0.85 19.60 -8.99
N ALA A 84 0.38 19.78 -7.74
CA ALA A 84 1.07 19.31 -6.55
C ALA A 84 1.17 17.77 -6.49
N VAL A 85 0.10 17.05 -6.84
CA VAL A 85 0.11 15.58 -6.92
C VAL A 85 1.13 15.11 -7.95
N ASP A 86 1.13 15.72 -9.14
CA ASP A 86 2.06 15.39 -10.22
C ASP A 86 3.51 15.66 -9.81
N ALA A 87 3.79 16.86 -9.28
CA ALA A 87 5.12 17.25 -8.86
C ALA A 87 5.70 16.27 -7.83
N TYR A 88 4.90 15.85 -6.83
CA TYR A 88 5.38 14.89 -5.85
C TYR A 88 5.60 13.50 -6.45
N LEU A 89 4.63 12.97 -7.21
CA LEU A 89 4.76 11.62 -7.80
C LEU A 89 5.92 11.53 -8.81
N ASP A 90 6.21 12.62 -9.52
CA ASP A 90 7.39 12.72 -10.39
C ASP A 90 8.69 12.74 -9.57
N SER A 91 8.71 13.41 -8.41
CA SER A 91 9.89 13.44 -7.54
C SER A 91 10.29 12.06 -6.99
N VAL A 92 9.32 11.16 -6.82
CA VAL A 92 9.53 9.78 -6.31
C VAL A 92 9.36 8.72 -7.40
N ARG A 93 9.35 9.10 -8.67
CA ARG A 93 9.03 8.22 -9.81
C ARG A 93 9.79 6.89 -9.77
N GLU A 94 11.12 6.94 -9.67
CA GLU A 94 11.97 5.75 -9.67
C GLU A 94 11.74 4.80 -8.48
N ARG A 95 11.09 5.28 -7.40
CA ARG A 95 10.73 4.48 -6.23
C ARG A 95 9.37 3.81 -6.35
N MET A 96 8.54 4.22 -7.31
CA MET A 96 7.15 3.76 -7.45
C MET A 96 6.97 2.62 -8.46
N ASP A 97 8.06 2.12 -9.07
CA ASP A 97 8.03 0.91 -9.91
C ASP A 97 8.25 -0.37 -9.08
N LEU A 98 7.25 -1.25 -9.08
CA LEU A 98 7.23 -2.52 -8.35
C LEU A 98 8.35 -3.47 -8.77
N PHE A 99 8.82 -3.36 -10.01
CA PHE A 99 9.84 -4.22 -10.59
C PHE A 99 11.09 -3.44 -11.00
N HIS A 100 11.28 -2.23 -10.45
CA HIS A 100 12.42 -1.38 -10.77
C HIS A 100 13.73 -2.18 -10.65
N PRO A 101 14.63 -2.12 -11.66
CA PRO A 101 15.80 -2.99 -11.71
C PRO A 101 16.77 -2.78 -10.56
N SER A 102 16.77 -1.62 -9.90
CA SER A 102 17.70 -1.31 -8.80
C SER A 102 16.99 -1.08 -7.46
N GLU A 103 15.86 -0.40 -7.46
CA GLU A 103 15.18 0.14 -6.27
C GLU A 103 13.68 -0.17 -6.35
N PRO A 104 13.30 -1.46 -6.37
CA PRO A 104 11.90 -1.87 -6.51
C PRO A 104 11.06 -1.41 -5.33
N PHE A 105 9.86 -0.89 -5.60
CA PHE A 105 8.96 -0.35 -4.59
C PHE A 105 8.81 -1.30 -3.40
N ALA A 106 9.14 -0.80 -2.20
CA ALA A 106 9.03 -1.48 -0.92
C ALA A 106 9.67 -2.89 -0.88
N GLN A 107 10.73 -3.12 -1.67
CA GLN A 107 11.39 -4.42 -1.81
C GLN A 107 12.91 -4.30 -1.77
N VAL A 108 13.57 -5.37 -1.31
CA VAL A 108 15.04 -5.47 -1.36
C VAL A 108 15.46 -6.25 -2.59
N ARG A 109 16.24 -5.61 -3.47
CA ARG A 109 16.82 -6.27 -4.64
C ARG A 109 17.81 -7.37 -4.24
N GLY A 110 17.84 -8.45 -5.03
CA GLY A 110 18.92 -9.43 -5.02
C GLY A 110 18.88 -10.44 -3.88
N LEU A 111 17.75 -10.59 -3.18
CA LEU A 111 17.60 -11.57 -2.10
C LEU A 111 17.91 -13.00 -2.57
N ALA A 112 17.48 -13.40 -3.77
CA ALA A 112 17.81 -14.73 -4.30
C ALA A 112 19.32 -14.96 -4.45
N ALA A 113 20.07 -13.97 -4.94
CA ALA A 113 21.53 -14.03 -5.05
C ALA A 113 22.23 -14.09 -3.67
N LYS A 114 21.57 -13.58 -2.62
CA LYS A 114 22.02 -13.68 -1.23
C LYS A 114 21.66 -15.02 -0.57
N GLY A 115 21.10 -15.97 -1.32
CA GLY A 115 20.80 -17.33 -0.86
C GLY A 115 19.42 -17.49 -0.22
N PHE A 116 18.53 -16.50 -0.35
CA PHE A 116 17.14 -16.63 0.10
C PHE A 116 16.37 -17.53 -0.88
N ASN A 117 15.54 -18.41 -0.34
CA ASN A 117 14.62 -19.21 -1.15
C ASN A 117 13.47 -18.35 -1.68
N VAL A 118 13.01 -18.66 -2.88
CA VAL A 118 11.80 -18.05 -3.43
C VAL A 118 10.59 -18.76 -2.84
N ASP A 119 9.85 -18.05 -1.99
CA ASP A 119 8.56 -18.51 -1.50
C ASP A 119 7.45 -18.26 -2.53
N PRO A 120 6.35 -19.04 -2.52
CA PRO A 120 5.17 -18.74 -3.34
C PRO A 120 4.57 -17.36 -3.01
N ILE A 121 4.11 -16.63 -4.04
CA ILE A 121 3.65 -15.23 -3.92
C ILE A 121 2.46 -15.05 -2.95
N ASP A 122 1.59 -16.07 -2.84
CA ASP A 122 0.48 -16.10 -1.89
C ASP A 122 0.92 -16.20 -0.41
N LYS A 123 2.22 -16.19 -0.12
CA LYS A 123 2.75 -16.00 1.23
C LYS A 123 2.61 -14.55 1.71
N LEU A 124 2.43 -13.60 0.79
CA LEU A 124 2.12 -12.21 1.12
C LEU A 124 0.72 -12.09 1.72
N GLY A 125 -0.24 -12.85 1.19
CA GLY A 125 -1.62 -12.91 1.67
C GLY A 125 -1.75 -13.52 3.07
N PHE A 126 -2.71 -12.99 3.84
CA PHE A 126 -2.99 -13.40 5.22
C PHE A 126 -4.01 -14.54 5.32
N GLU A 127 -4.78 -14.75 4.26
CA GLU A 127 -5.71 -15.85 4.11
C GLU A 127 -5.00 -17.20 4.03
N ARG A 128 -3.72 -17.23 3.63
CA ARG A 128 -2.94 -18.46 3.54
C ARG A 128 -2.67 -19.07 4.92
N SER A 129 -3.11 -20.30 5.11
CA SER A 129 -2.69 -21.10 6.26
C SER A 129 -1.17 -21.32 6.23
N LYS A 130 -0.44 -20.82 7.24
CA LYS A 130 1.01 -21.06 7.38
C LYS A 130 1.28 -22.49 7.89
N TRP A 131 2.34 -23.08 7.32
CA TRP A 131 3.16 -24.23 7.73
C TRP A 131 2.66 -25.23 8.79
N GLY A 132 2.76 -26.53 8.48
CA GLY A 132 2.72 -27.63 9.45
C GLY A 132 1.33 -28.24 9.66
N GLY A 133 0.86 -29.06 8.71
CA GLY A 133 -0.37 -29.86 8.88
C GLY A 133 -1.66 -29.07 9.09
N ALA A 134 -1.61 -27.73 9.01
CA ALA A 134 -2.79 -26.89 9.07
C ALA A 134 -3.74 -27.32 7.96
N ARG A 135 -4.85 -27.92 8.39
CA ARG A 135 -5.98 -28.29 7.55
C ARG A 135 -6.26 -27.11 6.63
N ALA A 136 -6.45 -27.38 5.35
CA ALA A 136 -6.89 -26.41 4.37
C ALA A 136 -8.19 -25.75 4.85
N LEU A 137 -8.10 -24.72 5.69
CA LEU A 137 -9.26 -24.00 6.20
C LEU A 137 -9.76 -23.18 5.02
N PHE A 138 -10.81 -23.67 4.37
CA PHE A 138 -11.47 -23.02 3.25
C PHE A 138 -10.58 -22.79 2.01
N GLN A 139 -9.46 -23.52 1.88
CA GLN A 139 -8.53 -23.40 0.75
C GLN A 139 -8.26 -24.75 0.08
N HIS A 140 -9.10 -25.14 -0.88
CA HIS A 140 -8.84 -26.32 -1.70
C HIS A 140 -7.75 -26.02 -2.74
N ARG A 141 -6.52 -26.47 -2.47
CA ARG A 141 -5.41 -26.39 -3.42
C ARG A 141 -5.21 -27.75 -4.08
N THR A 142 -5.33 -27.81 -5.41
CA THR A 142 -5.11 -29.04 -6.18
C THR A 142 -3.63 -29.38 -6.26
N VAL A 143 -3.32 -30.64 -6.58
CA VAL A 143 -1.96 -31.05 -6.95
C VAL A 143 -1.52 -30.22 -8.16
N GLY A 144 -0.44 -29.46 -8.01
CA GLY A 144 0.08 -28.57 -9.06
C GLY A 144 -0.41 -27.12 -9.01
N TYR A 145 -1.21 -26.73 -8.00
CA TYR A 145 -1.54 -25.32 -7.76
C TYR A 145 -0.28 -24.45 -7.69
N ARG A 146 -0.25 -23.40 -8.50
CA ARG A 146 0.78 -22.37 -8.47
C ARG A 146 0.12 -21.05 -8.13
N ALA A 147 0.52 -20.48 -7.01
CA ALA A 147 0.09 -19.16 -6.60
C ALA A 147 0.47 -18.13 -7.67
N ARG A 148 -0.48 -17.26 -8.04
CA ARG A 148 -0.29 -16.15 -8.96
C ARG A 148 -1.02 -14.93 -8.40
N MET A 149 -0.42 -13.77 -8.60
CA MET A 149 -1.00 -12.47 -8.35
C MET A 149 -0.66 -11.60 -9.54
N THR A 150 -1.60 -10.77 -9.97
CA THR A 150 -1.31 -9.63 -10.85
C THR A 150 -0.38 -8.65 -10.11
N PRO A 151 0.38 -7.79 -10.82
CA PRO A 151 1.19 -6.76 -10.17
C PRO A 151 0.38 -5.87 -9.22
N ALA A 152 -0.84 -5.51 -9.60
CA ALA A 152 -1.76 -4.75 -8.76
C ALA A 152 -2.10 -5.46 -7.43
N GLU A 153 -2.45 -6.75 -7.50
CA GLU A 153 -2.69 -7.57 -6.29
C GLU A 153 -1.43 -7.73 -5.45
N ALA A 154 -0.28 -7.96 -6.08
CA ALA A 154 0.99 -8.10 -5.39
C ALA A 154 1.41 -6.82 -4.66
N ALA A 155 1.18 -5.65 -5.25
CA ALA A 155 1.46 -4.35 -4.62
C ALA A 155 0.63 -4.14 -3.34
N ARG A 156 -0.67 -4.44 -3.39
CA ARG A 156 -1.57 -4.31 -2.22
C ARG A 156 -1.23 -5.33 -1.13
N ALA A 157 -1.00 -6.58 -1.53
CA ALA A 157 -0.59 -7.63 -0.61
C ALA A 157 0.77 -7.33 0.05
N LEU A 158 1.72 -6.73 -0.70
CA LEU A 158 3.01 -6.30 -0.17
C LEU A 158 2.85 -5.20 0.89
N LEU A 159 2.05 -4.17 0.62
CA LEU A 159 1.75 -3.12 1.60
C LEU A 159 1.08 -3.69 2.86
N ALA A 160 0.07 -4.56 2.69
CA ALA A 160 -0.57 -5.24 3.81
C ALA A 160 0.43 -6.10 4.60
N HIS A 161 1.36 -6.78 3.92
CA HIS A 161 2.39 -7.58 4.56
C HIS A 161 3.32 -6.71 5.42
N HIS A 162 3.81 -5.58 4.90
CA HIS A 162 4.64 -4.65 5.66
C HIS A 162 3.92 -4.06 6.87
N ALA A 163 2.60 -3.89 6.81
CA ALA A 163 1.80 -3.37 7.90
C ALA A 163 1.46 -4.43 8.97
N PHE A 164 1.15 -5.66 8.58
CA PHE A 164 0.51 -6.66 9.45
C PHE A 164 1.23 -8.00 9.56
N ALA A 165 2.38 -8.21 8.92
CA ALA A 165 3.09 -9.49 9.01
C ALA A 165 3.36 -9.91 10.47
N THR A 166 3.01 -11.16 10.77
CA THR A 166 3.30 -11.78 12.06
C THR A 166 4.80 -11.93 12.23
N GLY A 167 5.33 -11.56 13.40
CA GLY A 167 6.68 -11.94 13.80
C GLY A 167 6.80 -13.46 13.94
N GLY A 168 8.03 -13.97 13.88
CA GLY A 168 8.28 -15.40 14.00
C GLY A 168 9.53 -15.86 13.27
N LEU A 169 9.66 -17.17 13.13
CA LEU A 169 10.83 -17.78 12.50
C LEU A 169 10.84 -17.45 11.00
N VAL A 170 11.91 -16.81 10.55
CA VAL A 170 12.19 -16.55 9.12
C VAL A 170 13.55 -17.15 8.81
N LYS A 171 13.62 -17.99 7.77
CA LYS A 171 14.89 -18.51 7.28
C LYS A 171 15.63 -17.38 6.57
N LYS A 172 16.59 -16.78 7.27
CA LYS A 172 17.49 -15.78 6.74
C LYS A 172 18.91 -16.36 6.70
N PRO A 173 19.51 -16.58 5.51
CA PRO A 173 20.89 -17.03 5.43
C PRO A 173 21.82 -16.03 6.14
N LYS A 174 22.64 -16.50 7.08
CA LYS A 174 23.66 -15.70 7.78
C LYS A 174 23.12 -14.56 8.67
N GLU A 175 21.84 -14.59 9.02
CA GLU A 175 21.17 -13.61 9.87
C GLU A 175 20.37 -14.31 11.00
N PRO A 176 19.97 -13.57 12.05
CA PRO A 176 19.06 -14.10 13.07
C PRO A 176 17.79 -14.69 12.44
N THR A 177 17.42 -15.88 12.88
CA THR A 177 16.33 -16.66 12.29
C THR A 177 14.94 -16.21 12.75
N SER A 178 14.83 -15.08 13.44
CA SER A 178 13.58 -14.46 13.84
C SER A 178 13.38 -13.11 13.16
N ALA A 179 12.16 -12.84 12.75
CA ALA A 179 11.71 -11.51 12.33
C ALA A 179 10.76 -10.95 13.39
N THR A 180 10.91 -9.65 13.65
CA THR A 180 9.97 -8.88 14.46
C THR A 180 8.64 -8.77 13.73
N ALA A 181 7.57 -8.66 14.51
CA ALA A 181 6.24 -8.35 14.00
C ALA A 181 6.19 -7.00 13.29
N ALA A 182 5.36 -6.90 12.27
CA ALA A 182 5.04 -5.63 11.62
C ALA A 182 4.30 -4.69 12.58
N PRO A 183 4.38 -3.36 12.36
CA PRO A 183 3.92 -2.36 13.33
C PRO A 183 2.44 -2.46 13.73
N LEU A 184 1.57 -2.93 12.83
CA LEU A 184 0.12 -2.92 13.06
C LEU A 184 -0.49 -4.28 13.39
N VAL A 185 0.30 -5.37 13.45
CA VAL A 185 -0.27 -6.73 13.63
C VAL A 185 -1.00 -6.93 14.97
N ARG A 186 -0.72 -6.09 15.97
CA ARG A 186 -1.38 -6.13 17.29
C ARG A 186 -2.30 -4.94 17.55
N SER A 187 -2.61 -4.18 16.51
CA SER A 187 -3.31 -2.91 16.63
C SER A 187 -4.69 -2.98 16.01
N ALA A 188 -5.67 -2.34 16.65
CA ALA A 188 -6.89 -1.94 15.96
C ALA A 188 -6.59 -0.66 15.17
N VAL A 189 -6.86 -0.66 13.87
CA VAL A 189 -6.73 0.53 13.04
C VAL A 189 -8.09 1.18 12.91
N VAL A 190 -8.19 2.43 13.35
CA VAL A 190 -9.40 3.25 13.22
C VAL A 190 -9.19 4.20 12.05
N LEU A 191 -10.07 4.13 11.06
CA LEU A 191 -10.08 5.02 9.90
C LEU A 191 -11.43 5.74 9.86
N VAL A 192 -11.39 7.07 9.90
CA VAL A 192 -12.61 7.90 9.77
C VAL A 192 -13.03 7.93 8.31
N ARG A 193 -14.29 7.62 8.00
CA ARG A 193 -14.79 7.59 6.62
C ARG A 193 -15.70 8.78 6.34
N GLY A 194 -15.41 9.48 5.25
CA GLY A 194 -16.27 10.54 4.70
C GLY A 194 -17.20 10.02 3.59
N ALA A 195 -17.89 10.94 2.91
CA ALA A 195 -18.72 10.63 1.75
C ALA A 195 -17.89 10.30 0.50
N THR A 196 -16.67 10.84 0.43
CA THR A 196 -15.72 10.64 -0.68
C THR A 196 -14.38 10.11 -0.18
N LEU A 197 -13.53 9.64 -1.10
CA LEU A 197 -12.15 9.28 -0.79
C LEU A 197 -11.35 10.51 -0.33
N PHE A 198 -11.61 11.68 -0.91
CA PHE A 198 -11.01 12.95 -0.48
C PHE A 198 -11.32 13.23 0.98
N GLU A 199 -12.61 13.25 1.35
CA GLU A 199 -13.01 13.50 2.75
C GLU A 199 -12.42 12.45 3.68
N THR A 200 -12.41 11.17 3.26
CA THR A 200 -11.79 10.08 4.03
C THR A 200 -10.31 10.34 4.26
N LEU A 201 -9.55 10.73 3.24
CA LEU A 201 -8.12 11.03 3.40
C LEU A 201 -7.90 12.25 4.29
N VAL A 202 -8.59 13.36 4.04
CA VAL A 202 -8.40 14.59 4.83
C VAL A 202 -8.84 14.41 6.29
N LEU A 203 -9.90 13.65 6.58
CA LEU A 203 -10.32 13.35 7.96
C LEU A 203 -9.27 12.54 8.76
N ASN A 204 -8.37 11.83 8.07
CA ASN A 204 -7.28 11.07 8.70
C ASN A 204 -5.90 11.73 8.47
N LEU A 205 -5.87 12.94 7.90
CA LEU A 205 -4.66 13.70 7.64
C LEU A 205 -4.31 14.52 8.89
N LEU A 206 -3.51 13.92 9.77
CA LEU A 206 -3.12 14.53 11.04
C LEU A 206 -2.08 15.64 10.83
N GLU A 207 -1.84 16.43 11.87
CA GLU A 207 -0.74 17.39 11.87
C GLU A 207 0.59 16.67 11.63
N TYR A 208 1.40 17.20 10.72
CA TYR A 208 2.64 16.57 10.25
C TYR A 208 3.67 17.66 9.93
N ASP A 209 4.88 17.49 10.46
CA ASP A 209 6.06 18.27 10.10
C ASP A 209 6.97 17.44 9.17
N PRO A 210 7.19 17.87 7.91
CA PRO A 210 7.99 17.15 6.93
C PRO A 210 9.49 17.09 7.25
N GLU A 211 10.01 17.95 8.14
CA GLU A 211 11.42 17.94 8.56
C GLU A 211 11.71 16.88 9.63
N ASP A 212 10.69 16.45 10.38
CA ASP A 212 10.81 15.50 11.48
C ASP A 212 10.64 14.02 11.05
N ASP A 213 10.21 13.75 9.82
CA ASP A 213 9.90 12.39 9.37
C ASP A 213 10.03 12.21 7.85
N GLU A 214 10.52 11.03 7.45
CA GLU A 214 10.55 10.59 6.05
C GLU A 214 9.81 9.25 5.93
N PRO A 215 8.97 9.06 4.90
CA PRO A 215 8.43 7.74 4.63
C PRO A 215 9.58 6.75 4.37
N ILE A 216 9.39 5.49 4.79
CA ILE A 216 10.40 4.44 4.59
C ILE A 216 10.76 4.35 3.11
N ALA A 217 12.01 4.70 2.78
CA ALA A 217 12.58 4.67 1.43
C ALA A 217 12.96 3.25 0.96
#